data_AF-Q8KC44-F1
#
_entry.id   AF-Q8KC44-F1
#
_cell.length_a   1.000
_cell.length_b   1.000
_cell.length_c   1.000
_cell.angle_alpha   90.00
_cell.angle_beta   90.00
_cell.angle_gamma   90.00
#
_symmetry.space_group_name_H-M   'P 1'
#
loop_
_entity.id
_entity.type
_entity.pdbx_description
1 polymer ?
#
loop_
_entity_poly.entity_id
_entity_poly.type
_entity_poly.pdbx_seq_one_letter_code
_entity_poly.pdbx_strand_id
1 'polypeptide(L)'
;MEKENKKEAARKKSLGELGELFAIKALVDKKFDRIRNLNDKLMNETFADIECEKEGKNYIISVKARNKYQKNGKVNTRYNLGSDVYTKAVMAEKKYDAIAHWIAIQFDKNSFSIYFGSLEELQGSKAIPVDKCEKGIIGEIWEHDKRHFFDFDYYTNQKK
;
A
#
# COMPACT_ATOMS: atom_id res chain seq x y z
N MET A 1 18.14 -6.04 -21.62
CA MET A 1 17.92 -6.90 -20.44
C MET A 1 18.38 -6.30 -19.11
N GLU A 2 19.68 -6.12 -18.83
CA GLU A 2 20.12 -5.62 -17.50
C GLU A 2 19.69 -4.16 -17.21
N LYS A 3 19.81 -3.26 -18.19
CA LYS A 3 19.36 -1.87 -18.07
C LYS A 3 17.84 -1.75 -17.92
N GLU A 4 17.07 -2.61 -18.59
CA GLU A 4 15.61 -2.63 -18.49
C GLU A 4 15.14 -3.13 -17.12
N ASN A 5 15.81 -4.14 -16.57
CA ASN A 5 15.53 -4.64 -15.21
C ASN A 5 15.85 -3.58 -14.15
N LYS A 6 16.97 -2.84 -14.29
CA LYS A 6 17.32 -1.71 -13.43
C LYS A 6 16.27 -0.60 -13.48
N LYS A 7 15.79 -0.24 -14.69
CA LYS A 7 14.72 0.75 -14.88
C LYS A 7 13.40 0.29 -14.24
N GLU A 8 13.02 -0.97 -14.42
CA GLU A 8 11.79 -1.50 -13.83
C GLU A 8 11.85 -1.53 -12.29
N ALA A 9 12.99 -1.90 -11.72
CA ALA A 9 13.21 -1.88 -10.28
C ALA A 9 13.12 -0.45 -9.71
N ALA A 10 13.79 0.51 -10.35
CA ALA A 10 13.73 1.92 -9.97
C ALA A 10 12.30 2.48 -10.03
N ARG A 11 11.56 2.17 -11.11
CA ARG A 11 10.15 2.58 -11.25
C ARG A 11 9.28 2.01 -10.14
N LYS A 12 9.43 0.71 -9.83
CA LYS A 12 8.66 0.06 -8.74
C LYS A 12 8.98 0.66 -7.39
N LYS A 13 10.25 0.98 -7.14
CA LYS A 13 10.69 1.65 -5.91
C LYS A 13 10.05 3.04 -5.78
N SER A 14 10.18 3.87 -6.81
CA SER A 14 9.60 5.22 -6.83
C SER A 14 8.08 5.21 -6.72
N LEU A 15 7.39 4.23 -7.34
CA LEU A 15 5.95 4.06 -7.16
C LEU A 15 5.58 3.66 -5.72
N GLY A 16 6.42 2.87 -5.06
CA GLY A 16 6.27 2.54 -3.64
C GLY A 16 6.38 3.78 -2.76
N GLU A 17 7.44 4.57 -2.94
CA GLU A 17 7.69 5.83 -2.21
C GLU A 17 6.53 6.83 -2.42
N LEU A 18 6.05 6.98 -3.66
CA LEU A 18 4.86 7.79 -3.96
C LEU A 18 3.61 7.26 -3.23
N GLY A 19 3.46 5.93 -3.17
CA GLY A 19 2.43 5.26 -2.40
C GLY A 19 2.45 5.63 -0.92
N GLU A 20 3.62 5.59 -0.30
CA GLU A 20 3.78 5.94 1.13
C GLU A 20 3.34 7.39 1.39
N LEU A 21 3.67 8.33 0.51
CA LEU A 21 3.21 9.72 0.62
C LEU A 21 1.68 9.84 0.54
N PHE A 22 1.05 9.10 -0.37
CA PHE A 22 -0.41 9.04 -0.48
C PHE A 22 -1.06 8.41 0.75
N ALA A 23 -0.46 7.37 1.31
CA ALA A 23 -0.92 6.72 2.53
C ALA A 23 -0.89 7.69 3.72
N ILE A 24 0.21 8.42 3.91
CA ILE A 24 0.34 9.45 4.96
C ILE A 24 -0.75 10.51 4.79
N LYS A 25 -0.94 11.04 3.58
CA LYS A 25 -1.99 12.03 3.32
C LYS A 25 -3.38 11.48 3.65
N ALA A 26 -3.69 10.24 3.23
CA ALA A 26 -4.98 9.62 3.49
C ALA A 26 -5.22 9.41 5.00
N LEU A 27 -4.19 9.03 5.76
CA LEU A 27 -4.25 8.93 7.21
C LEU A 27 -4.55 10.28 7.87
N VAL A 28 -3.90 11.36 7.41
CA VAL A 28 -4.20 12.74 7.87
C VAL A 28 -5.65 13.11 7.56
N ASP A 29 -6.12 12.88 6.34
CA ASP A 29 -7.51 13.17 5.94
C ASP A 29 -8.52 12.37 6.79
N LYS A 30 -8.14 11.16 7.22
CA LYS A 30 -8.92 10.27 8.09
C LYS A 30 -8.71 10.52 9.59
N LYS A 31 -8.04 11.62 9.95
CA LYS A 31 -7.78 12.08 11.31
C LYS A 31 -7.06 11.06 12.19
N PHE A 32 -6.09 10.34 11.61
CA PHE A 32 -5.11 9.61 12.40
C PHE A 32 -4.09 10.59 12.99
N ASP A 33 -3.65 10.29 14.19
CA ASP A 33 -2.69 11.06 14.96
C ASP A 33 -1.32 10.36 14.98
N ARG A 34 -0.28 11.11 15.38
CA ARG A 34 1.10 10.60 15.60
C ARG A 34 1.65 9.75 14.46
N ILE A 35 1.30 10.09 13.22
CA ILE A 35 1.73 9.38 12.01
C ILE A 35 3.25 9.49 11.85
N ARG A 36 3.93 8.34 11.74
CA ARG A 36 5.38 8.22 11.61
C ARG A 36 5.73 7.24 10.49
N ASN A 37 6.56 7.67 9.55
CA ASN A 37 7.20 6.76 8.60
C ASN A 37 8.33 6.01 9.31
N LEU A 38 8.28 4.68 9.28
CA LEU A 38 9.27 3.81 9.92
C LEU A 38 10.54 3.65 9.08
N ASN A 39 10.44 3.86 7.76
CA ASN A 39 11.58 3.81 6.85
C ASN A 39 12.57 4.97 7.08
N ASP A 40 12.14 6.06 7.73
CA ASP A 40 13.01 7.22 8.05
C ASP A 40 13.97 6.96 9.22
N LYS A 41 13.66 6.00 10.11
CA LYS A 41 14.43 5.74 11.35
C LYS A 41 15.33 4.51 11.25
N LEU A 42 14.85 3.45 10.61
CA LEU A 42 15.58 2.21 10.39
C LEU A 42 15.25 1.74 8.98
N MET A 43 16.23 1.74 8.07
CA MET A 43 16.03 1.08 6.77
C MET A 43 15.69 -0.39 7.01
N ASN A 44 14.54 -0.83 6.48
CA ASN A 44 14.03 -2.21 6.49
C ASN A 44 13.27 -2.67 7.74
N GLU A 45 12.28 -1.91 8.22
CA GLU A 45 11.28 -2.50 9.13
C GLU A 45 10.55 -3.65 8.42
N THR A 46 10.39 -4.78 9.11
CA THR A 46 10.19 -6.07 8.45
C THR A 46 8.79 -6.24 7.85
N PHE A 47 7.81 -5.50 8.37
CA PHE A 47 6.37 -5.62 8.08
C PHE A 47 5.73 -4.32 7.57
N ALA A 48 6.00 -3.21 8.27
CA ALA A 48 5.22 -1.98 8.16
C ALA A 48 6.07 -0.79 7.75
N ASP A 49 5.40 0.11 7.04
CA ASP A 49 5.96 1.35 6.54
C ASP A 49 5.57 2.52 7.48
N ILE A 50 4.42 2.41 8.16
CA ILE A 50 3.84 3.51 8.96
C ILE A 50 3.37 3.02 10.34
N GLU A 51 3.68 3.78 11.39
CA GLU A 51 3.07 3.72 12.72
C GLU A 51 2.15 4.94 12.90
N CYS A 52 0.94 4.75 13.43
CA CYS A 52 0.04 5.86 13.76
C CYS A 52 -0.96 5.48 14.87
N GLU A 53 -1.67 6.47 15.39
CA GLU A 53 -2.68 6.30 16.43
C GLU A 53 -4.05 6.78 15.93
N LYS A 54 -5.13 6.14 16.37
CA LYS A 54 -6.49 6.66 16.20
C LYS A 54 -7.36 6.18 17.34
N GLU A 55 -8.09 7.11 17.96
CA GLU A 55 -9.03 6.81 19.07
C GLU A 55 -8.36 6.02 20.21
N GLY A 56 -7.10 6.35 20.54
CA GLY A 56 -6.33 5.69 21.59
C GLY A 56 -5.81 4.30 21.24
N LYS A 57 -5.93 3.86 19.98
CA LYS A 57 -5.36 2.59 19.49
C LYS A 57 -4.19 2.85 18.56
N ASN A 58 -3.13 2.08 18.71
CA ASN A 58 -1.98 2.12 17.80
C ASN A 58 -2.19 1.18 16.61
N TYR A 59 -1.75 1.62 15.45
CA TYR A 59 -1.84 0.92 14.18
C TYR A 59 -0.45 0.81 13.57
N ILE A 60 -0.17 -0.37 13.02
CA ILE A 60 1.08 -0.65 12.30
C ILE A 60 0.71 -1.09 10.88
N ILE A 61 1.09 -0.28 9.89
CA ILE A 61 0.48 -0.31 8.55
C ILE A 61 1.52 -0.71 7.49
N SER A 62 1.18 -1.73 6.68
CA SER A 62 1.91 -2.05 5.45
C SER A 62 1.27 -1.37 4.24
N VAL A 63 2.05 -0.61 3.47
CA VAL A 63 1.58 0.12 2.29
C VAL A 63 1.94 -0.66 1.03
N LYS A 64 0.99 -0.78 0.10
CA LYS A 64 1.20 -1.41 -1.22
C LYS A 64 0.62 -0.55 -2.33
N ALA A 65 1.50 0.19 -3.00
CA ALA A 65 1.18 0.94 -4.21
C ALA A 65 1.50 0.17 -5.49
N ARG A 66 0.55 0.04 -6.41
CA ARG A 66 0.74 -0.64 -7.70
C ARG A 66 -0.08 0.03 -8.80
N ASN A 67 0.32 -0.21 -10.05
CA ASN A 67 -0.51 0.12 -11.20
C ASN A 67 -1.79 -0.74 -11.21
N LYS A 68 -2.93 -0.13 -11.60
CA LYS A 68 -4.25 -0.76 -11.81
C LYS A 68 -4.17 -1.88 -12.83
N TYR A 69 -3.41 -1.66 -13.91
CA TYR A 69 -3.24 -2.62 -14.98
C TYR A 69 -1.86 -3.29 -14.95
N GLN A 70 -1.83 -4.56 -15.32
CA GLN A 70 -0.61 -5.32 -15.56
C GLN A 70 -0.03 -4.97 -16.95
N LYS A 71 1.18 -5.46 -17.24
CA LYS A 71 1.86 -5.27 -18.54
C LYS A 71 1.02 -5.77 -19.74
N ASN A 72 0.15 -6.76 -19.51
CA ASN A 72 -0.74 -7.35 -20.52
C ASN A 72 -2.10 -6.64 -20.61
N GLY A 73 -2.30 -5.51 -19.91
CA GLY A 73 -3.56 -4.77 -19.88
C GLY A 73 -4.64 -5.32 -18.95
N LYS A 74 -4.44 -6.50 -18.34
CA LYS A 74 -5.41 -7.05 -17.37
C LYS A 74 -5.34 -6.28 -16.05
N VAL A 75 -6.47 -6.19 -15.34
CA VAL A 75 -6.53 -5.60 -14.01
C VAL A 75 -5.64 -6.39 -13.04
N ASN A 76 -4.86 -5.67 -12.25
CA ASN A 76 -4.03 -6.21 -11.20
C ASN A 76 -4.87 -6.37 -9.93
N THR A 77 -5.48 -7.53 -9.75
CA THR A 77 -6.47 -7.77 -8.70
C THR A 77 -5.88 -8.12 -7.33
N ARG A 78 -4.58 -8.40 -7.22
CA ARG A 78 -3.96 -8.88 -5.97
C ARG A 78 -2.63 -8.22 -5.67
N TYR A 79 -2.50 -7.60 -4.50
CA TYR A 79 -1.26 -6.97 -4.06
C TYR A 79 -0.60 -7.78 -2.95
N ASN A 80 0.51 -8.44 -3.25
CA ASN A 80 1.24 -9.28 -2.30
C ASN A 80 1.84 -8.44 -1.16
N LEU A 81 1.57 -8.86 0.07
CA LEU A 81 2.15 -8.30 1.29
C LEU A 81 3.47 -8.98 1.70
N GLY A 82 3.74 -10.18 1.17
CA GLY A 82 4.95 -10.96 1.44
C GLY A 82 4.65 -12.39 1.87
N SER A 83 5.64 -13.29 1.74
CA SER A 83 5.49 -14.72 2.08
C SER A 83 5.19 -14.96 3.56
N ASP A 84 5.77 -14.15 4.44
CA ASP A 84 5.74 -14.34 5.89
C ASP A 84 4.99 -13.20 6.60
N VAL A 85 4.02 -12.60 5.90
CA VAL A 85 3.29 -11.40 6.35
C VAL A 85 2.71 -11.56 7.76
N TYR A 86 2.07 -12.70 8.07
CA TYR A 86 1.45 -12.92 9.38
C TYR A 86 2.47 -13.05 10.50
N THR A 87 3.56 -13.79 10.28
CA THR A 87 4.66 -13.90 11.26
C THR A 87 5.26 -12.53 11.56
N LYS A 88 5.52 -11.76 10.50
CA LYS A 88 6.08 -10.41 10.61
C LYS A 88 5.11 -9.43 11.25
N ALA A 89 3.81 -9.56 10.98
CA ALA A 89 2.76 -8.78 11.61
C ALA A 89 2.74 -9.01 13.12
N VAL A 90 2.67 -10.27 13.57
CA VAL A 90 2.68 -10.61 15.01
C VAL A 90 3.90 -10.03 15.72
N MET A 91 5.08 -10.09 15.09
CA MET A 91 6.30 -9.48 15.63
C MET A 91 6.18 -7.95 15.72
N ALA A 92 5.63 -7.30 14.70
CA ALA A 92 5.42 -5.86 14.66
C ALA A 92 4.37 -5.41 15.69
N GLU A 93 3.23 -6.09 15.76
CA GLU A 93 2.16 -5.83 16.75
C GLU A 93 2.71 -5.88 18.17
N LYS A 94 3.53 -6.89 18.49
CA LYS A 94 4.20 -6.99 19.79
C LYS A 94 5.23 -5.89 20.03
N LYS A 95 6.02 -5.54 19.01
CA LYS A 95 7.09 -4.53 19.13
C LYS A 95 6.52 -3.12 19.34
N TYR A 96 5.41 -2.82 18.69
CA TYR A 96 4.81 -1.48 18.64
C TYR A 96 3.55 -1.33 19.51
N ASP A 97 3.11 -2.41 20.18
CA ASP A 97 1.82 -2.45 20.91
C ASP A 97 0.67 -1.90 20.06
N ALA A 98 0.54 -2.46 18.86
CA ALA A 98 -0.28 -1.94 17.77
C ALA A 98 -0.99 -3.06 17.00
N ILE A 99 -2.00 -2.70 16.21
CA ILE A 99 -2.80 -3.65 15.41
C ILE A 99 -2.38 -3.59 13.93
N ALA A 100 -2.10 -4.75 13.34
CA ALA A 100 -1.63 -4.85 11.96
C ALA A 100 -2.72 -4.51 10.93
N HIS A 101 -2.42 -3.53 10.09
CA HIS A 101 -3.30 -3.04 9.02
C HIS A 101 -2.54 -2.92 7.70
N TRP A 102 -3.29 -2.70 6.63
CA TRP A 102 -2.75 -2.46 5.30
C TRP A 102 -3.42 -1.27 4.63
N ILE A 103 -2.66 -0.63 3.74
CA ILE A 103 -3.16 0.34 2.78
C ILE A 103 -2.78 -0.15 1.38
N ALA A 104 -3.77 -0.32 0.51
CA ALA A 104 -3.57 -0.55 -0.91
C ALA A 104 -3.85 0.72 -1.69
N ILE A 105 -2.91 1.11 -2.55
CA ILE A 105 -3.05 2.26 -3.43
C ILE A 105 -2.96 1.76 -4.87
N GLN A 106 -4.06 1.90 -5.58
CA GLN A 106 -4.15 1.52 -6.98
C GLN A 106 -4.02 2.78 -7.82
N PHE A 107 -2.98 2.85 -8.66
CA PHE A 107 -2.76 3.96 -9.58
C PHE A 107 -3.13 3.60 -11.02
N ASP A 108 -3.94 4.43 -11.64
CA ASP A 108 -4.14 4.46 -13.09
C ASP A 108 -3.39 5.68 -13.69
N LYS A 109 -3.56 5.93 -14.99
CA LYS A 109 -2.90 7.05 -15.69
C LYS A 109 -3.29 8.42 -15.13
N ASN A 110 -4.56 8.60 -14.77
CA ASN A 110 -5.11 9.90 -14.37
C ASN A 110 -5.82 9.86 -13.01
N SER A 111 -5.91 8.69 -12.39
CA SER A 111 -6.69 8.47 -11.18
C SER A 111 -6.02 7.49 -10.24
N PHE A 112 -6.46 7.52 -8.99
CA PHE A 112 -6.03 6.58 -7.96
C PHE A 112 -7.20 6.17 -7.07
N SER A 113 -7.07 5.00 -6.48
CA SER A 113 -7.96 4.52 -5.41
C SER A 113 -7.14 4.14 -4.18
N ILE A 114 -7.71 4.34 -3.00
CA ILE A 114 -7.11 3.99 -1.71
C ILE A 114 -8.07 3.10 -0.95
N TYR A 115 -7.56 1.94 -0.54
CA TYR A 115 -8.27 0.97 0.29
C TYR A 115 -7.49 0.75 1.59
N PHE A 116 -8.21 0.62 2.69
CA PHE A 116 -7.65 0.39 4.02
C PHE A 116 -8.35 -0.78 4.68
N GLY A 117 -7.62 -1.62 5.41
CA GLY A 117 -8.24 -2.70 6.17
C GLY A 117 -7.30 -3.35 7.15
N SER A 118 -7.85 -4.23 7.98
CA SER A 118 -7.06 -4.98 8.96
C SER A 118 -6.42 -6.20 8.32
N LEU A 119 -5.31 -6.66 8.88
CA LEU A 119 -4.70 -7.91 8.40
C LEU A 119 -5.60 -9.12 8.70
N GLU A 120 -6.39 -9.06 9.78
CA GLU A 120 -7.34 -10.11 10.18
C GLU A 120 -8.42 -10.36 9.11
N GLU A 121 -8.93 -9.31 8.48
CA GLU A 121 -9.92 -9.39 7.39
C GLU A 121 -9.43 -10.20 6.18
N LEU A 122 -8.11 -10.36 6.01
CA LEU A 122 -7.55 -11.14 4.92
C LEU A 122 -7.61 -12.66 5.16
N GLN A 123 -8.00 -13.13 6.35
CA GLN A 123 -8.27 -14.55 6.67
C GLN A 123 -7.15 -15.51 6.21
N GLY A 124 -5.88 -15.15 6.45
CA GLY A 124 -4.73 -15.96 6.05
C GLY A 124 -4.21 -15.69 4.63
N SER A 125 -4.92 -14.87 3.83
CA SER A 125 -4.42 -14.43 2.52
C SER A 125 -3.16 -13.57 2.68
N LYS A 126 -2.16 -13.83 1.84
CA LYS A 126 -0.89 -13.08 1.79
C LYS A 126 -0.91 -11.91 0.80
N ALA A 127 -2.08 -11.64 0.24
CA ALA A 127 -2.30 -10.59 -0.73
C ALA A 127 -3.62 -9.88 -0.47
N ILE A 128 -3.64 -8.58 -0.70
CA ILE A 128 -4.84 -7.74 -0.66
C ILE A 128 -5.64 -7.99 -1.95
N PRO A 129 -6.88 -8.50 -1.88
CA PRO A 129 -7.73 -8.74 -3.04
C PRO A 129 -8.43 -7.44 -3.45
N VAL A 130 -7.76 -6.64 -4.27
CA VAL A 130 -8.22 -5.28 -4.65
C VAL A 130 -9.55 -5.32 -5.41
N ASP A 131 -9.80 -6.38 -6.17
CA ASP A 131 -11.10 -6.60 -6.83
C ASP A 131 -12.28 -6.78 -5.86
N LYS A 132 -12.00 -7.23 -4.64
CA LYS A 132 -12.97 -7.30 -3.55
C LYS A 132 -13.04 -5.99 -2.77
N CYS A 133 -11.92 -5.28 -2.61
CA CYS A 133 -11.88 -3.94 -2.00
C CYS A 133 -12.70 -2.93 -2.82
N GLU A 134 -12.58 -2.95 -4.15
CA GLU A 134 -13.38 -2.12 -5.07
C GLU A 134 -14.89 -2.32 -4.91
N LYS A 135 -15.31 -3.50 -4.44
CA LYS A 135 -16.72 -3.85 -4.21
C LYS A 135 -17.16 -3.59 -2.77
N GLY A 136 -16.28 -3.09 -1.90
CA GLY A 136 -16.55 -2.90 -0.47
C GLY A 136 -16.71 -4.20 0.31
N ILE A 137 -16.19 -5.33 -0.21
CA ILE A 137 -16.31 -6.65 0.45
C ILE A 137 -15.20 -6.85 1.49
N ILE A 138 -14.00 -6.31 1.25
CA ILE A 138 -12.84 -6.40 2.15
C ILE A 138 -12.26 -5.00 2.34
N GLY A 139 -12.09 -4.61 3.60
CA GLY A 139 -11.64 -3.28 3.99
C GLY A 139 -12.60 -2.17 3.59
N GLU A 140 -12.16 -0.94 3.85
CA GLU A 140 -12.84 0.30 3.54
C GLU A 140 -12.31 0.92 2.25
N ILE A 141 -13.22 1.56 1.51
CA ILE A 141 -12.88 2.43 0.39
C ILE A 141 -12.67 3.84 0.94
N TRP A 142 -11.44 4.32 0.94
CA TRP A 142 -11.13 5.68 1.37
C TRP A 142 -11.20 6.69 0.23
N GLU A 143 -10.75 6.28 -0.95
CA GLU A 143 -10.83 7.05 -2.19
C GLU A 143 -11.08 6.08 -3.35
N HIS A 144 -11.91 6.46 -4.30
CA HIS A 144 -12.20 5.63 -5.47
C HIS A 144 -12.13 6.44 -6.76
N ASP A 145 -11.25 5.99 -7.67
CA ASP A 145 -10.98 6.59 -8.98
C ASP A 145 -10.84 8.13 -8.93
N LYS A 146 -10.23 8.62 -7.84
CA LYS A 146 -10.00 10.05 -7.62
C LYS A 146 -8.90 10.54 -8.55
N ARG A 147 -9.13 11.69 -9.19
CA ARG A 147 -8.16 12.27 -10.12
C ARG A 147 -6.85 12.64 -9.42
N HIS A 148 -5.73 12.37 -10.08
CA HIS A 148 -4.43 12.97 -9.75
C HIS A 148 -3.85 13.77 -10.91
N PHE A 149 -2.86 14.61 -10.63
CA PHE A 149 -2.23 15.51 -11.59
C PHE A 149 -0.75 15.20 -11.86
N PHE A 150 -0.25 14.08 -11.33
CA PHE A 150 1.12 13.61 -11.59
C PHE A 150 1.29 13.19 -13.05
N ASP A 151 2.46 13.50 -13.62
CA ASP A 151 2.90 12.89 -14.87
C ASP A 151 3.19 11.40 -14.64
N PHE A 152 2.24 10.57 -15.07
CA PHE A 152 2.29 9.12 -14.84
C PHE A 152 3.04 8.35 -15.94
N ASP A 153 3.61 9.04 -16.93
CA ASP A 153 4.33 8.39 -18.03
C ASP A 153 5.59 7.66 -17.56
N TYR A 154 6.25 8.12 -16.50
CA TYR A 154 7.36 7.39 -15.88
C TYR A 154 6.89 6.14 -15.12
N TYR A 155 5.69 6.20 -14.53
CA TYR A 155 5.15 5.17 -13.64
C TYR A 155 4.38 4.08 -14.36
N THR A 156 4.01 4.26 -15.64
CA THR A 156 3.32 3.22 -16.41
C THR A 156 4.19 1.98 -16.61
N ASN A 157 3.56 0.81 -16.54
CA ASN A 157 4.17 -0.49 -16.82
C ASN A 157 3.74 -1.05 -18.19
N GLN A 158 2.90 -0.34 -18.91
CA GLN A 158 2.45 -0.72 -20.24
C GLN A 158 3.43 -0.21 -21.29
N LYS A 159 3.66 -1.01 -22.35
CA LYS A 159 4.42 -0.54 -23.51
C LYS A 159 3.54 0.48 -24.26
N LYS A 160 4.11 1.64 -24.58
CA LYS A 160 3.53 2.57 -25.54
C LYS A 160 3.54 1.93 -26.93
#